data_AF-K1YUF6-F1
#
_entry.id   AF-K1YUF6-F1
#
_cell.length_a   1.000
_cell.length_b   1.000
_cell.length_c   1.000
_cell.angle_alpha   90.00
_cell.angle_beta   90.00
_cell.angle_gamma   90.00
#
_symmetry.space_group_name_H-M   'P 1'
#
loop_
_entity.id
_entity.type
_entity.pdbx_description
1 polymer ?
#
loop_
_entity_poly.entity_id
_entity_poly.type
_entity_poly.pdbx_seq_one_letter_code
_entity_poly.pdbx_strand_id
1 'polypeptide(L)'
;MKICSIIVQSLGNLIKSKKIFFMENAGNFERSPRNEVKNETKKRWLKPLLITLGIIILVGGIFAWKTGSLFDKISSNGNIFGSLTHMIPGVSDELKGEKEGRVNILLLGMRGEELTGGGLLADTIMVASIAPLENKISLFSVPRDLYVQDPGTESRSKINAVYAFGEQKRKGGGMEDMKTVVGEIVGQPIGYAVAINFKGFTDLVNAMDGVEVDLKQPFEESMQFNEEHVCDSDVFTVPT
;
A
#
# COMPACT_ATOMS: atom_id res chain seq x y z
N MET A 1 -34.50 -23.64 32.38
CA MET A 1 -35.48 -22.82 31.64
C MET A 1 -34.87 -22.58 30.26
N LYS A 2 -34.99 -23.54 29.32
CA LYS A 2 -35.90 -23.48 28.14
C LYS A 2 -35.77 -22.11 27.44
N ILE A 3 -35.11 -21.96 26.29
CA ILE A 3 -35.46 -22.53 24.97
C ILE A 3 -34.28 -22.44 23.97
N CYS A 4 -34.09 -23.53 23.21
CA CYS A 4 -33.59 -23.74 21.83
C CYS A 4 -32.67 -22.69 21.19
N SER A 5 -31.46 -22.97 20.67
CA SER A 5 -30.86 -24.16 20.04
C SER A 5 -31.73 -24.86 18.99
N ILE A 6 -31.62 -24.43 17.73
CA ILE A 6 -32.02 -25.21 16.54
C ILE A 6 -30.97 -24.96 15.45
N ILE A 7 -29.99 -25.87 15.35
CA ILE A 7 -29.35 -26.25 14.09
C ILE A 7 -29.22 -27.78 14.13
N VAL A 8 -29.39 -28.42 12.97
CA VAL A 8 -28.99 -29.78 12.59
C VAL A 8 -29.99 -30.91 12.83
N GLN A 9 -30.67 -31.31 11.76
CA GLN A 9 -30.94 -32.70 11.33
C GLN A 9 -31.75 -32.61 10.02
N SER A 10 -31.13 -32.48 8.85
CA SER A 10 -30.39 -33.51 8.10
C SER A 10 -31.07 -34.88 8.11
N LEU A 11 -31.75 -35.16 6.99
CA LEU A 11 -31.80 -36.43 6.26
C LEU A 11 -31.99 -37.73 7.06
N GLY A 12 -33.16 -38.34 6.90
CA GLY A 12 -33.37 -39.72 7.31
C GLY A 12 -34.76 -40.25 6.96
N ASN A 13 -34.90 -40.71 5.71
CA ASN A 13 -35.56 -41.97 5.34
C ASN A 13 -37.03 -42.19 5.74
N LEU A 14 -37.90 -42.24 4.72
CA LEU A 14 -38.47 -43.48 4.15
C LEU A 14 -39.81 -43.90 4.78
N ILE A 15 -40.81 -43.96 3.91
CA ILE A 15 -41.81 -45.03 3.82
C ILE A 15 -42.80 -45.14 4.98
N LYS A 16 -44.07 -44.77 4.73
CA LYS A 16 -45.23 -45.69 4.56
C LYS A 16 -46.52 -44.87 4.76
N SER A 17 -47.30 -44.69 3.69
CA SER A 17 -48.73 -45.00 3.75
C SER A 17 -49.34 -44.91 2.35
N LYS A 18 -49.65 -46.09 1.80
CA LYS A 18 -50.52 -46.32 0.65
C LYS A 18 -51.97 -46.12 1.07
N LYS A 19 -52.72 -45.37 0.27
CA LYS A 19 -54.17 -45.56 0.01
C LYS A 19 -54.48 -44.72 -1.23
N ILE A 20 -54.31 -45.24 -2.46
CA ILE A 20 -55.28 -46.06 -3.20
C ILE A 20 -56.72 -45.67 -2.87
N PHE A 21 -57.27 -44.78 -3.68
CA PHE A 21 -58.71 -44.66 -3.90
C PHE A 21 -58.96 -44.61 -5.40
N PHE A 22 -59.57 -45.68 -5.90
CA PHE A 22 -60.07 -45.83 -7.25
C PHE A 22 -61.34 -44.98 -7.39
N MET A 23 -61.42 -44.15 -8.44
CA MET A 23 -62.71 -43.78 -9.04
C MET A 23 -62.61 -44.00 -10.54
N GLU A 24 -63.35 -45.01 -10.96
CA GLU A 24 -63.68 -45.35 -12.32
C GLU A 24 -64.71 -44.35 -12.83
N ASN A 25 -64.40 -43.67 -13.93
CA ASN A 25 -65.40 -42.95 -14.72
C ASN A 25 -65.06 -43.19 -16.19
N ALA A 26 -65.76 -44.15 -16.78
CA ALA A 26 -65.71 -44.47 -18.19
C ALA A 26 -66.56 -43.47 -18.99
N GLY A 27 -65.95 -42.34 -19.34
CA GLY A 27 -66.44 -41.45 -20.38
C GLY A 27 -65.68 -41.69 -21.67
N ASN A 28 -66.35 -42.25 -22.68
CA ASN A 28 -65.81 -42.39 -24.03
C ASN A 28 -65.63 -41.00 -24.65
N PHE A 29 -64.39 -40.53 -24.73
CA PHE A 29 -64.01 -39.32 -25.47
C PHE A 29 -63.21 -39.72 -26.70
N GLU A 30 -63.77 -39.46 -27.88
CA GLU A 30 -63.15 -39.73 -29.18
C GLU A 30 -61.81 -39.01 -29.30
N ARG A 31 -60.80 -39.72 -29.83
CA ARG A 31 -59.44 -39.19 -30.00
C ARG A 31 -59.40 -38.19 -31.16
N SER A 32 -59.20 -36.92 -30.85
CA SER A 32 -58.73 -35.91 -31.82
C SER A 32 -57.30 -36.25 -32.30
N PRO A 33 -56.96 -36.06 -33.59
CA PRO A 33 -55.66 -36.44 -34.12
C PRO A 33 -54.52 -35.66 -33.45
N ARG A 34 -53.50 -36.39 -33.05
CA ARG A 34 -52.28 -35.89 -32.41
C ARG A 34 -51.44 -35.15 -33.45
N ASN A 35 -51.42 -33.82 -33.41
CA ASN A 35 -50.42 -33.04 -34.14
C ASN A 35 -49.03 -33.32 -33.55
N GLU A 36 -48.09 -33.80 -34.37
CA GLU A 36 -46.68 -33.82 -34.02
C GLU A 36 -46.16 -32.39 -33.85
N VAL A 37 -45.83 -32.01 -32.61
CA VAL A 37 -45.05 -30.80 -32.36
C VAL A 37 -43.61 -31.10 -32.76
N LYS A 38 -43.19 -30.62 -33.93
CA LYS A 38 -41.77 -30.55 -34.31
C LYS A 38 -41.02 -29.69 -33.30
N ASN A 39 -40.16 -30.33 -32.49
CA ASN A 39 -39.21 -29.67 -31.59
C ASN A 39 -38.06 -29.06 -32.40
N GLU A 40 -38.33 -27.93 -33.05
CA GLU A 40 -37.29 -27.01 -33.48
C GLU A 40 -36.88 -26.19 -32.25
N THR A 41 -36.00 -26.73 -31.40
CA THR A 41 -35.36 -25.96 -30.32
C THR A 41 -34.45 -24.91 -30.94
N LYS A 42 -35.06 -23.81 -31.39
CA LYS A 42 -34.37 -22.62 -31.86
C LYS A 42 -33.43 -22.17 -30.75
N LYS A 43 -32.13 -22.25 -31.03
CA LYS A 43 -30.97 -21.71 -30.27
C LYS A 43 -31.03 -20.18 -30.07
N ARG A 44 -32.19 -19.64 -29.72
CA ARG A 44 -32.46 -18.21 -29.52
C ARG A 44 -31.86 -17.69 -28.22
N TRP A 45 -31.64 -18.55 -27.23
CA TRP A 45 -31.01 -18.20 -25.95
C TRP A 45 -29.48 -18.09 -26.01
N LEU A 46 -28.84 -18.67 -27.05
CA LEU A 46 -27.39 -18.50 -27.27
C LEU A 46 -27.04 -17.10 -27.79
N LYS A 47 -28.00 -16.40 -28.41
CA LYS A 47 -27.79 -15.05 -28.93
C LYS A 47 -27.50 -14.01 -27.83
N PRO A 48 -28.29 -13.89 -26.74
CA PRO A 48 -27.95 -12.96 -25.65
C PRO A 48 -26.64 -13.36 -24.95
N LEU A 49 -26.35 -14.65 -24.79
CA LEU A 49 -25.11 -15.13 -24.16
C LEU A 49 -23.86 -14.75 -24.96
N LEU A 50 -23.92 -14.85 -26.29
CA LEU A 50 -22.84 -14.39 -27.18
C LEU A 50 -22.68 -12.86 -27.16
N ILE A 51 -23.78 -12.12 -27.05
CA ILE A 51 -23.75 -10.65 -26.94
C ILE A 51 -23.10 -10.23 -25.61
N THR A 52 -23.49 -10.85 -24.49
CA THR A 52 -22.89 -10.55 -23.18
C THR A 52 -21.41 -10.91 -23.12
N LEU A 53 -21.02 -12.06 -23.69
CA LEU A 53 -19.61 -12.45 -23.78
C LEU A 53 -18.81 -11.48 -24.65
N GLY A 54 -19.40 -11.02 -25.76
CA GLY A 54 -18.82 -9.99 -26.62
C GLY A 54 -18.60 -8.68 -25.87
N ILE A 55 -19.55 -8.22 -25.07
CA ILE A 55 -19.42 -7.01 -24.25
C ILE A 55 -18.32 -7.17 -23.20
N ILE A 56 -18.23 -8.32 -22.53
CA ILE A 56 -17.17 -8.60 -21.55
C ILE A 56 -15.79 -8.57 -22.21
N ILE A 57 -15.64 -9.15 -23.40
CA ILE A 57 -14.38 -9.11 -24.17
C ILE A 57 -14.05 -7.68 -24.62
N LEU A 58 -15.05 -6.89 -25.00
CA LEU A 58 -14.86 -5.52 -25.46
C LEU A 58 -14.44 -4.61 -24.29
N VAL A 59 -15.12 -4.71 -23.14
CA VAL A 59 -14.78 -3.99 -21.90
C VAL A 59 -13.42 -4.46 -21.38
N GLY A 60 -13.18 -5.78 -21.32
CA GLY A 60 -11.91 -6.36 -20.91
C GLY A 60 -10.76 -5.97 -21.85
N GLY A 61 -11.01 -5.88 -23.16
CA GLY A 61 -10.03 -5.43 -24.15
C GLY A 61 -9.73 -3.94 -24.06
N ILE A 62 -10.73 -3.09 -23.83
CA ILE A 62 -10.53 -1.65 -23.57
C ILE A 62 -9.77 -1.46 -22.26
N PHE A 63 -10.14 -2.21 -21.21
CA PHE A 63 -9.47 -2.19 -19.92
C PHE A 63 -8.01 -2.63 -20.08
N ALA A 64 -7.76 -3.78 -20.71
CA ALA A 64 -6.42 -4.29 -20.99
C ALA A 64 -5.59 -3.38 -21.90
N TRP A 65 -6.19 -2.68 -22.85
CA TRP A 65 -5.47 -1.70 -23.68
C TRP A 65 -5.09 -0.44 -22.88
N LYS A 66 -6.00 0.03 -22.01
CA LYS A 66 -5.77 1.18 -21.14
C LYS A 66 -4.82 0.89 -19.98
N THR A 67 -4.84 -0.34 -19.44
CA THR A 67 -3.91 -0.77 -18.38
C THR A 67 -2.61 -1.34 -18.94
N GLY A 68 -2.62 -1.99 -20.09
CA GLY A 68 -1.44 -2.57 -20.76
C GLY A 68 -0.46 -1.51 -21.23
N SER A 69 -0.95 -0.39 -21.76
CA SER A 69 -0.10 0.77 -22.09
C SER A 69 0.48 1.50 -20.85
N LEU A 70 -0.04 1.21 -19.66
CA LEU A 70 0.50 1.66 -18.38
C LEU A 70 1.50 0.63 -17.82
N PHE A 71 1.19 -0.67 -17.92
CA PHE A 71 2.05 -1.77 -17.48
C PHE A 71 3.30 -1.95 -18.35
N ASP A 72 3.22 -1.76 -19.67
CA ASP A 72 4.39 -1.83 -20.55
C ASP A 72 5.37 -0.66 -20.27
N LYS A 73 4.87 0.48 -19.81
CA LYS A 73 5.70 1.61 -19.35
C LYS A 73 6.30 1.41 -17.95
N ILE A 74 5.77 0.47 -17.18
CA ILE A 74 6.27 0.11 -15.84
C ILE A 74 7.16 -1.15 -15.92
N SER A 75 6.95 -2.03 -16.90
CA SER A 75 7.58 -3.35 -16.98
C SER A 75 8.66 -3.49 -18.05
N SER A 76 8.75 -2.59 -19.04
CA SER A 76 9.86 -2.62 -20.01
C SER A 76 11.00 -1.73 -19.51
N ASN A 77 12.09 -2.39 -19.10
CA ASN A 77 13.39 -1.85 -18.69
C ASN A 77 13.43 -1.10 -17.36
N GLY A 78 13.73 -1.82 -16.27
CA GLY A 78 14.71 -1.50 -15.21
C GLY A 78 14.84 -0.09 -14.62
N ASN A 79 14.00 0.86 -15.01
CA ASN A 79 14.18 2.29 -14.77
C ASN A 79 13.21 2.72 -13.68
N ILE A 80 13.46 2.22 -12.47
CA ILE A 80 12.88 2.73 -11.21
C ILE A 80 12.99 4.28 -11.17
N PHE A 81 14.01 4.81 -11.83
CA PHE A 81 14.33 6.22 -11.97
C PHE A 81 13.36 7.04 -12.81
N GLY A 82 12.84 6.50 -13.91
CA GLY A 82 11.83 7.19 -14.72
C GLY A 82 10.50 7.34 -13.95
N SER A 83 10.20 6.41 -13.05
CA SER A 83 9.07 6.56 -12.13
C SER A 83 9.34 7.57 -11.01
N LEU A 84 10.59 7.67 -10.54
CA LEU A 84 10.96 8.60 -9.46
C LEU A 84 10.94 10.07 -9.91
N THR A 85 11.39 10.39 -11.13
CA THR A 85 11.33 11.75 -11.69
C THR A 85 9.90 12.27 -11.83
N HIS A 86 8.92 11.37 -12.04
CA HIS A 86 7.50 11.73 -12.10
C HIS A 86 6.82 11.86 -10.72
N MET A 87 7.42 11.31 -9.66
CA MET A 87 6.87 11.39 -8.30
C MET A 87 7.39 12.58 -7.49
N ILE A 88 8.55 13.14 -7.86
CA ILE A 88 9.15 14.28 -7.15
C ILE A 88 8.91 15.58 -7.94
N PRO A 89 7.98 16.46 -7.51
CA PRO A 89 7.72 17.71 -8.20
C PRO A 89 8.95 18.63 -8.18
N GLY A 90 9.34 19.16 -9.34
CA GLY A 90 10.46 20.10 -9.49
C GLY A 90 11.80 19.49 -9.91
N VAL A 91 11.81 18.23 -10.33
CA VAL A 91 13.01 17.51 -10.80
C VAL A 91 13.01 17.42 -12.33
N SER A 92 14.12 17.79 -12.97
CA SER A 92 14.32 17.65 -14.42
C SER A 92 14.35 16.17 -14.84
N ASP A 93 14.20 15.88 -16.13
CA ASP A 93 14.29 14.52 -16.70
C ASP A 93 15.59 13.77 -16.32
N GLU A 94 16.60 14.50 -15.85
CA GLU A 94 17.89 14.00 -15.37
C GLU A 94 18.08 14.30 -13.88
N LEU A 95 18.40 13.28 -13.08
CA LEU A 95 18.59 13.39 -11.64
C LEU A 95 20.01 13.85 -11.27
N LYS A 96 20.14 14.68 -10.23
CA LYS A 96 21.45 14.99 -9.62
C LYS A 96 22.04 13.69 -9.04
N GLY A 97 23.22 13.29 -9.50
CA GLY A 97 23.83 11.99 -9.16
C GLY A 97 23.77 10.94 -10.27
N GLU A 98 22.90 11.11 -11.27
CA GLU A 98 22.69 10.10 -12.32
C GLU A 98 23.94 9.90 -13.19
N LYS A 99 24.57 11.00 -13.62
CA LYS A 99 25.85 10.97 -14.37
C LYS A 99 27.01 10.44 -13.56
N GLU A 100 26.98 10.66 -12.25
CA GLU A 100 27.99 10.14 -11.32
C GLU A 100 27.74 8.67 -10.92
N GLY A 101 26.64 8.07 -11.42
CA GLY A 101 26.29 6.66 -11.22
C GLY A 101 25.55 6.36 -9.92
N ARG A 102 25.31 7.36 -9.06
CA ARG A 102 24.64 7.19 -7.76
C ARG A 102 23.78 8.39 -7.39
N VAL A 103 22.54 8.12 -7.00
CA VAL A 103 21.59 9.12 -6.49
C VAL A 103 21.46 8.94 -4.98
N ASN A 104 21.84 9.95 -4.21
CA ASN A 104 21.74 9.95 -2.75
C ASN A 104 20.59 10.85 -2.27
N ILE A 105 19.73 10.27 -1.44
CA ILE A 105 18.54 10.91 -0.87
C ILE A 105 18.67 10.87 0.65
N LEU A 106 18.65 12.04 1.29
CA LEU A 106 18.61 12.18 2.74
C LEU A 106 17.17 12.11 3.25
N LEU A 107 16.92 11.26 4.23
CA LEU A 107 15.65 11.04 4.89
C LEU A 107 15.78 11.51 6.34
N LEU A 108 14.96 12.50 6.72
CA LEU A 108 14.93 13.07 8.06
C LEU A 108 13.58 12.77 8.71
N GLY A 109 13.60 12.24 9.93
CA GLY A 109 12.43 12.07 10.78
C GLY A 109 12.50 13.02 11.96
N MET A 110 11.43 13.79 12.16
CA MET A 110 11.35 14.85 13.17
C MET A 110 10.05 14.75 13.96
N ARG A 111 9.98 15.40 15.11
CA ARG A 111 8.73 15.42 15.89
C ARG A 111 7.67 16.30 15.22
N GLY A 112 8.08 17.42 14.63
CA GLY A 112 7.23 18.34 13.86
C GLY A 112 7.30 19.79 14.37
N GLU A 113 7.15 20.76 13.46
CA GLU A 113 7.28 22.21 13.74
C GLU A 113 6.33 22.72 14.82
N GLU A 114 5.14 22.13 14.94
CA GLU A 114 4.11 22.58 15.88
C GLU A 114 4.38 22.17 17.34
N LEU A 115 5.39 21.33 17.58
CA LEU A 115 5.74 20.87 18.92
C LEU A 115 6.82 21.77 19.55
N THR A 116 6.50 22.30 20.73
CA THR A 116 7.46 23.08 21.53
C THR A 116 8.56 22.16 22.09
N GLY A 117 9.75 22.72 22.32
CA GLY A 117 10.86 21.97 22.92
C GLY A 117 11.60 21.02 21.96
N GLY A 118 11.93 21.49 20.75
CA GLY A 118 12.77 20.74 19.81
C GLY A 118 12.01 19.97 18.73
N GLY A 119 10.85 20.48 18.28
CA GLY A 119 10.09 19.92 17.16
C GLY A 119 10.91 19.75 15.87
N LEU A 120 11.92 20.60 15.69
CA LEU A 120 12.87 20.59 14.57
C LEU A 120 14.17 19.83 14.83
N LEU A 121 14.24 18.99 15.86
CA LEU A 121 15.37 18.05 16.01
C LEU A 121 15.13 16.81 15.14
N ALA A 122 16.14 16.40 14.38
CA ALA A 122 16.09 15.21 13.54
C ALA A 122 16.46 13.96 14.35
N ASP A 123 15.45 13.21 14.80
CA ASP A 123 15.65 11.97 15.57
C ASP A 123 16.01 10.78 14.68
N THR A 124 15.55 10.80 13.43
CA THR A 124 15.94 9.82 12.40
C THR A 124 16.73 10.54 11.32
N ILE A 125 17.93 10.06 11.04
CA ILE A 125 18.78 10.56 9.95
C ILE A 125 19.24 9.34 9.17
N MET A 126 18.82 9.24 7.92
CA MET A 126 19.08 8.08 7.09
C MET A 126 19.36 8.52 5.67
N VAL A 127 20.19 7.79 4.96
CA VAL A 127 20.46 8.06 3.55
C VAL A 127 20.16 6.83 2.74
N ALA A 128 19.36 7.01 1.71
CA ALA A 128 19.15 6.04 0.65
C ALA A 128 20.10 6.40 -0.51
N SER A 129 21.03 5.50 -0.82
CA SER A 129 21.91 5.57 -1.98
C SER A 129 21.45 4.57 -3.02
N ILE A 130 21.10 5.05 -4.19
CA ILE A 130 20.59 4.23 -5.30
C ILE A 130 21.63 4.25 -6.41
N ALA A 131 22.08 3.08 -6.84
CA ALA A 131 23.01 2.88 -7.96
C ALA A 131 22.24 2.26 -9.15
N PRO A 132 21.68 3.08 -10.06
CA PRO A 132 20.86 2.62 -11.19
C PRO A 132 21.56 1.57 -12.05
N LEU A 133 22.80 1.86 -12.42
CA LEU A 133 23.59 1.03 -13.34
C LEU A 133 23.88 -0.36 -12.73
N GLU A 134 23.89 -0.46 -11.41
CA GLU A 134 24.12 -1.71 -10.68
C GLU A 134 22.82 -2.38 -10.21
N ASN A 135 21.65 -1.75 -10.37
CA ASN A 135 20.38 -2.15 -9.77
C ASN A 135 20.48 -2.41 -8.25
N LYS A 136 21.21 -1.55 -7.53
CA LYS A 136 21.41 -1.67 -6.07
C LYS A 136 20.86 -0.46 -5.32
N ILE A 137 20.26 -0.73 -4.17
CA ILE A 137 19.87 0.27 -3.19
C ILE A 137 20.64 -0.05 -1.91
N SER A 138 21.18 0.98 -1.26
CA SER A 138 21.84 0.88 0.03
C SER A 138 21.23 1.92 0.96
N LEU A 139 20.87 1.47 2.16
CA LEU A 139 20.30 2.31 3.19
C LEU A 139 21.25 2.33 4.37
N PHE A 140 21.59 3.52 4.85
CA PHE A 140 22.45 3.66 6.02
C PHE A 140 21.91 4.72 6.98
N SER A 141 21.94 4.40 8.26
CA SER A 141 21.49 5.30 9.32
C SER A 141 22.68 6.06 9.90
N VAL A 142 22.52 7.37 10.06
CA VAL A 142 23.48 8.24 10.72
C VAL A 142 23.02 8.43 12.18
N PRO A 143 23.84 8.12 13.19
CA PRO A 143 23.45 8.29 14.59
C PRO A 143 23.15 9.76 14.92
N ARG A 144 21.98 10.03 15.53
CA ARG A 144 21.49 11.39 15.82
C ARG A 144 22.41 12.22 16.76
N ASP A 145 23.23 11.53 17.56
CA ASP A 145 24.10 12.12 18.57
C ASP A 145 25.54 12.35 18.08
N LEU A 146 25.83 12.15 16.78
CA LEU A 146 27.16 12.48 16.24
C LEU A 146 27.50 13.96 16.45
N TYR A 147 28.71 14.23 16.93
CA TYR A 147 29.15 15.59 17.22
C TYR A 147 29.87 16.21 16.01
N VAL A 148 29.20 17.12 15.33
CA VAL A 148 29.56 17.66 14.02
C VAL A 148 29.78 19.17 14.09
N GLN A 149 30.44 19.72 13.08
CA GLN A 149 30.52 21.18 12.92
C GLN A 149 29.26 21.68 12.22
N ASP A 150 28.68 22.77 12.73
CA ASP A 150 27.52 23.37 12.09
C ASP A 150 27.98 24.12 10.82
N PRO A 151 27.35 23.91 9.66
CA PRO A 151 27.79 24.55 8.42
C PRO A 151 27.84 26.07 8.52
N GLY A 152 28.93 26.64 8.00
CA GLY A 152 29.16 28.08 7.98
C GLY A 152 29.43 28.71 9.35
N THR A 153 29.74 27.93 10.40
CA THR A 153 30.14 28.45 11.72
C THR A 153 31.33 27.67 12.31
N GLU A 154 31.95 28.23 13.34
CA GLU A 154 32.96 27.55 14.17
C GLU A 154 32.33 26.69 15.28
N SER A 155 31.00 26.73 15.42
CA SER A 155 30.28 26.01 16.47
C SER A 155 30.11 24.54 16.11
N ARG A 156 30.05 23.70 17.14
CA ARG A 156 29.79 22.27 17.01
C ARG A 156 28.57 21.87 17.83
N SER A 157 27.78 20.96 17.27
CA SER A 157 26.57 20.47 17.90
C SER A 157 26.35 18.99 17.60
N LYS A 158 25.34 18.39 18.23
CA LYS A 158 24.84 17.08 17.82
C LYS A 158 24.16 17.22 16.47
N ILE A 159 24.36 16.28 15.56
CA ILE A 159 23.83 16.34 14.19
C ILE A 159 22.31 16.50 14.15
N ASN A 160 21.58 15.97 15.15
CA ASN A 160 20.13 16.17 15.24
C ASN A 160 19.69 17.63 15.37
N ALA A 161 20.57 18.52 15.82
CA ALA A 161 20.29 19.95 15.99
C ALA A 161 20.62 20.79 14.75
N VAL A 162 21.38 20.25 13.79
CA VAL A 162 21.86 21.00 12.62
C VAL A 162 20.69 21.54 11.80
N TYR A 163 19.62 20.76 11.61
CA TYR A 163 18.41 21.23 10.91
C TYR A 163 17.81 22.45 11.61
N ALA A 164 17.58 22.37 12.93
CA ALA A 164 17.00 23.44 13.71
C ALA A 164 17.86 24.71 13.68
N PHE A 165 19.18 24.58 13.80
CA PHE A 165 20.09 25.71 13.72
C PHE A 165 20.16 26.33 12.31
N GLY A 166 20.12 25.50 11.27
CA GLY A 166 20.06 26.00 9.89
C GLY A 166 18.80 26.83 9.63
N GLU A 167 17.63 26.37 10.08
CA GLU A 167 16.37 27.14 9.97
C GLU A 167 16.41 28.45 10.77
N GLN A 168 17.06 28.48 11.93
CA GLN A 168 17.25 29.70 12.72
C GLN A 168 18.18 30.70 12.03
N LYS A 169 19.23 30.23 11.36
CA LYS A 169 20.18 31.08 10.61
C LYS A 169 19.50 31.71 9.40
N ARG A 170 18.71 30.93 8.65
CA ARG A 170 18.01 31.37 7.44
C ARG A 170 16.84 30.45 7.13
N LYS A 171 15.75 31.04 6.65
CA LYS A 171 14.56 30.27 6.22
C LYS A 171 14.95 29.27 5.13
N GLY A 172 14.68 27.99 5.35
CA GLY A 172 15.03 26.89 4.44
C GLY A 172 16.49 26.43 4.54
N GLY A 173 17.26 26.94 5.51
CA GLY A 173 18.66 26.57 5.70
C GLY A 173 18.87 25.22 6.35
N GLY A 174 17.92 24.72 7.13
CA GLY A 174 18.05 23.46 7.86
C GLY A 174 18.30 22.27 6.95
N MET A 175 17.58 22.22 5.83
CA MET A 175 17.72 21.14 4.86
C MET A 175 19.08 21.16 4.15
N GLU A 176 19.55 22.34 3.74
CA GLU A 176 20.83 22.47 3.04
C GLU A 176 22.02 22.21 3.97
N ASP A 177 21.96 22.71 5.21
CA ASP A 177 22.98 22.47 6.22
C ASP A 177 23.07 20.96 6.54
N MET A 178 21.92 20.27 6.70
CA MET A 178 21.88 18.81 6.88
C MET A 178 22.47 18.05 5.69
N LYS A 179 22.13 18.42 4.45
CA LYS A 179 22.71 17.80 3.25
C LYS A 179 24.24 17.95 3.20
N THR A 180 24.75 19.09 3.64
CA THR A 180 26.18 19.39 3.67
C THR A 180 26.90 18.50 4.69
N VAL A 181 26.48 18.54 5.96
CA VAL A 181 27.11 17.75 7.03
C VAL A 181 27.01 16.25 6.76
N VAL A 182 25.83 15.76 6.37
CA VAL A 182 25.67 14.33 6.07
C VAL A 182 26.51 13.95 4.86
N GLY A 183 26.57 14.80 3.82
CA GLY A 183 27.41 14.58 2.64
C GLY A 183 28.89 14.43 2.99
N GLU A 184 29.39 15.23 3.92
CA GLU A 184 30.77 15.14 4.43
C GLU A 184 31.02 13.84 5.19
N ILE A 185 30.09 13.42 6.05
CA ILE A 185 30.21 12.17 6.83
C ILE A 185 30.27 10.94 5.91
N VAL A 186 29.47 10.94 4.85
CA VAL A 186 29.31 9.79 3.95
C VAL A 186 30.29 9.84 2.78
N GLY A 187 30.99 10.96 2.62
CA GLY A 187 31.93 11.21 1.53
C GLY A 187 31.28 11.28 0.14
N GLN A 188 29.99 11.59 0.07
CA GLN A 188 29.21 11.62 -1.18
C GLN A 188 28.23 12.79 -1.18
N PRO A 189 28.02 13.48 -2.31
CA PRO A 189 27.06 14.57 -2.38
C PRO A 189 25.63 14.05 -2.20
N ILE A 190 24.83 14.80 -1.44
CA ILE A 190 23.40 14.53 -1.25
C ILE A 190 22.61 15.38 -2.25
N GLY A 191 21.97 14.74 -3.23
CA GLY A 191 21.20 15.42 -4.28
C GLY A 191 19.84 15.88 -3.78
N TYR A 192 19.16 14.99 -3.05
CA TYR A 192 17.76 15.15 -2.64
C TYR A 192 17.64 14.96 -1.14
N ALA A 193 16.61 15.56 -0.56
CA ALA A 193 16.31 15.37 0.86
C ALA A 193 14.81 15.51 1.11
N VAL A 194 14.31 14.72 2.06
CA VAL A 194 12.92 14.72 2.50
C VAL A 194 12.91 14.71 4.02
N ALA A 195 12.08 15.55 4.62
CA ALA A 195 11.80 15.53 6.05
C ALA A 195 10.34 15.12 6.26
N ILE A 196 10.11 14.24 7.22
CA ILE A 196 8.78 13.78 7.63
C ILE A 196 8.63 13.95 9.14
N ASN A 197 7.45 14.41 9.57
CA ASN A 197 7.09 14.45 10.98
C ASN A 197 6.31 13.19 11.37
N PHE A 198 6.03 13.01 12.67
CA PHE A 198 5.26 11.85 13.14
C PHE A 198 3.89 11.73 12.46
N LYS A 199 3.16 12.84 12.30
CA LYS A 199 1.87 12.82 11.61
C LYS A 199 2.00 12.31 10.18
N GLY A 200 2.95 12.85 9.41
CA GLY A 200 3.19 12.42 8.04
C GLY A 200 3.62 10.95 7.96
N PHE A 201 4.38 10.47 8.94
CA PHE A 201 4.75 9.06 9.02
C PHE A 201 3.53 8.16 9.26
N THR A 202 2.66 8.51 10.22
CA THR A 202 1.40 7.78 10.46
C THR A 202 0.50 7.78 9.23
N ASP A 203 0.34 8.94 8.57
CA ASP A 203 -0.46 9.07 7.35
C ASP A 203 0.11 8.18 6.22
N LEU A 204 1.44 8.09 6.09
CA LEU A 204 2.10 7.23 5.11
C LEU A 204 1.86 5.75 5.39
N VAL A 205 2.02 5.30 6.63
CA VAL A 205 1.79 3.89 7.02
C VAL A 205 0.33 3.51 6.81
N ASN A 206 -0.61 4.37 7.19
CA ASN A 206 -2.05 4.13 6.98
C ASN A 206 -2.40 4.07 5.48
N ALA A 207 -1.78 4.91 4.65
CA ALA A 207 -1.98 4.87 3.20
C ALA A 207 -1.46 3.58 2.56
N MET A 208 -0.53 2.88 3.23
CA MET A 208 0.01 1.59 2.82
C MET A 208 -0.76 0.39 3.39
N ASP A 209 -1.86 0.61 4.10
CA ASP A 209 -2.62 -0.42 4.83
C ASP A 209 -1.79 -1.12 5.92
N GLY A 210 -0.89 -0.35 6.56
CA GLY A 210 0.03 -0.85 7.57
C GLY A 210 1.36 -1.36 7.02
N VAL A 211 2.18 -1.92 7.91
CA VAL A 211 3.46 -2.54 7.56
C VAL A 211 3.64 -3.83 8.37
N GLU A 212 4.16 -4.87 7.72
CA GLU A 212 4.54 -6.11 8.41
C GLU A 212 5.95 -5.95 9.00
N VAL A 213 6.11 -6.28 10.29
CA VAL A 213 7.39 -6.19 11.01
C VAL A 213 7.67 -7.52 11.70
N ASP A 214 8.82 -8.10 11.40
CA ASP A 214 9.31 -9.31 12.08
C ASP A 214 9.99 -8.94 13.41
N LEU A 215 9.40 -9.39 14.52
CA LEU A 215 9.91 -9.15 15.86
C LEU A 215 10.58 -10.42 16.39
N LYS A 216 11.89 -10.33 16.65
CA LYS A 216 12.65 -11.45 17.25
C LYS A 216 12.21 -11.77 18.68
N GLN A 217 11.68 -10.78 19.40
CA GLN A 217 11.22 -10.89 20.78
C GLN A 217 10.01 -9.96 20.98
N PRO A 218 9.07 -10.30 21.88
CA PRO A 218 8.00 -9.38 22.26
C PRO A 218 8.56 -8.05 22.78
N PHE A 219 7.93 -6.95 22.40
CA PHE A 219 8.30 -5.59 22.78
C PHE A 219 7.05 -4.79 23.12
N GLU A 220 7.11 -3.98 24.17
CA GLU A 220 6.03 -3.08 24.60
C GLU A 220 6.64 -1.73 25.01
N GLU A 221 6.06 -0.62 24.55
CA GLU A 221 6.48 0.75 24.89
C GLU A 221 5.29 1.51 25.48
N SER A 222 5.25 1.61 26.81
CA SER A 222 4.10 2.17 27.55
C SER A 222 4.29 3.62 28.00
N MET A 223 5.47 4.22 27.80
CA MET A 223 5.78 5.57 28.29
C MET A 223 5.68 6.62 27.19
N GLN A 224 6.22 6.33 26.00
CA GLN A 224 6.39 7.35 24.97
C GLN A 224 5.14 7.63 24.13
N PHE A 225 4.25 6.65 23.97
CA PHE A 225 3.06 6.74 23.11
C PHE A 225 1.77 6.45 23.89
N ASN A 226 1.73 6.83 25.17
CA ASN A 226 0.58 6.65 26.03
C ASN A 226 -0.51 7.69 25.70
N GLU A 227 -1.01 7.65 24.46
CA GLU A 227 -2.30 8.25 24.13
C GLU A 227 -3.38 7.50 24.92
N GLU A 228 -4.48 8.18 25.27
CA GLU A 228 -5.58 7.57 26.00
C GLU A 228 -6.13 6.42 25.15
N HIS A 229 -5.66 5.20 25.44
CA HIS A 229 -6.07 4.01 24.73
C HIS A 229 -7.58 3.89 24.87
N VAL A 230 -8.31 4.16 23.80
CA VAL A 230 -9.66 3.62 23.66
C VAL A 230 -9.45 2.13 23.71
N CYS A 231 -9.89 1.50 24.80
CA CYS A 231 -9.94 0.06 24.93
C CYS A 231 -10.93 -0.47 23.87
N ASP A 232 -10.51 -0.53 22.62
CA ASP A 232 -11.17 -1.35 21.63
C ASP A 232 -10.58 -2.75 21.78
N SER A 233 -11.42 -3.70 22.16
CA SER A 233 -11.01 -5.05 22.55
C SER A 233 -10.51 -5.91 21.38
N ASP A 234 -10.55 -5.39 20.15
CA ASP A 234 -10.56 -6.23 18.96
C ASP A 234 -9.37 -6.04 18.01
N VAL A 235 -8.39 -5.17 18.30
CA VAL A 235 -7.19 -5.05 17.47
C VAL A 235 -5.92 -4.92 18.33
N PHE A 236 -5.49 -6.04 18.90
CA PHE A 236 -4.09 -6.26 19.20
C PHE A 236 -3.52 -7.16 18.11
N THR A 237 -2.42 -6.71 17.53
CA THR A 237 -1.54 -7.46 16.62
C THR A 237 -1.66 -8.97 16.81
N VAL A 238 -2.20 -9.67 15.80
CA VAL A 238 -2.19 -11.12 15.80
C VAL A 238 -0.72 -11.55 15.72
N PRO A 239 -0.17 -12.26 16.72
CA PRO A 239 1.13 -12.87 16.58
C PRO A 239 0.98 -14.03 15.58
N THR A 240 1.62 -13.92 14.42
CA THR A 240 1.93 -15.09 13.59
C THR A 240 3.19 -15.77 14.08
#